data_AF-A0A2K5NQJ5-F1
#
_entry.id   AF-A0A2K5NQJ5-F1
#
_cell.length_a   1.000
_cell.length_b   1.000
_cell.length_c   1.000
_cell.angle_alpha   90.00
_cell.angle_beta   90.00
_cell.angle_gamma   90.00
#
_symmetry.space_group_name_H-M   'P 1'
#
loop_
_entity.id
_entity.type
_entity.pdbx_description
1 polymer ?
#
loop_
_entity_poly.entity_id
_entity_poly.type
_entity_poly.pdbx_seq_one_letter_code
_entity_poly.pdbx_strand_id
1 'polypeptide(L)'
;MQPLEVGLVPASAGEPRLTRWLRRGSGILAHLVALGFTIFLTALSRPGTKTGPLMENRSEGGRAQWVTPEIPALWEADAGGSLEFCLCMAEAILLFSPEHSPFFFCSRKARIRLHWAGQTLAILCAALGLGFIISSRTRSELPHLVSWHSWVGALTLLATGVQALCGLCLLCPRAARVSRVARLKLYHLTCGLVVYLMATVTVLLGMYSVWFQAQIKGAAWYLCLALPVYPALVIMHQISRSYLPRKKMEM
;
A
#
# COMPACT_ATOMS: atom_id res chain seq x y z
N MET A 1 28.35 -15.32 -23.70
CA MET A 1 27.07 -15.17 -22.96
C MET A 1 26.72 -13.68 -22.92
N GLN A 2 25.70 -13.26 -23.67
CA GLN A 2 25.30 -11.84 -23.75
C GLN A 2 24.70 -11.37 -22.41
N PRO A 3 24.99 -10.14 -21.95
CA PRO A 3 24.38 -9.60 -20.75
C PRO A 3 22.90 -9.30 -21.04
N LEU A 4 22.02 -9.81 -20.19
CA LEU A 4 20.59 -9.51 -20.21
C LEU A 4 20.40 -8.04 -19.79
N GLU A 5 20.55 -7.12 -20.75
CA GLU A 5 20.15 -5.72 -20.61
C GLU A 5 18.63 -5.71 -20.40
N VAL A 6 18.20 -5.62 -19.13
CA VAL A 6 16.83 -5.23 -18.75
C VAL A 6 16.71 -3.72 -19.02
N GLY A 7 16.80 -3.37 -20.30
CA GLY A 7 16.56 -2.06 -20.85
C GLY A 7 15.13 -2.00 -21.37
N LEU A 8 14.44 -0.90 -21.07
CA LEU A 8 13.09 -0.61 -21.55
C LEU A 8 13.07 -0.71 -23.09
N VAL A 9 12.57 -1.82 -23.63
CA VAL A 9 12.37 -1.95 -25.08
C VAL A 9 11.36 -0.87 -25.49
N PRO A 10 11.70 0.05 -26.41
CA PRO A 10 10.74 1.05 -26.87
C PRO A 10 9.52 0.32 -27.46
N ALA A 11 8.33 0.84 -27.13
CA ALA A 11 7.06 0.26 -27.55
C ALA A 11 7.10 -0.08 -29.06
N SER A 12 6.69 -1.30 -29.43
CA SER A 12 6.68 -1.69 -30.85
C SER A 12 5.88 -0.67 -31.66
N ALA A 13 6.33 -0.48 -32.90
CA ALA A 13 5.75 0.40 -33.91
C ALA A 13 4.29 0.05 -34.32
N GLY A 14 3.54 -0.71 -33.52
CA GLY A 14 2.18 -1.13 -33.80
C GLY A 14 1.21 -1.08 -32.61
N GLU A 15 1.57 -0.52 -31.44
CA GLU A 15 0.55 -0.34 -30.38
C GLU A 15 -0.42 0.79 -30.76
N PRO A 16 -1.74 0.51 -30.89
CA PRO A 16 -2.75 1.51 -31.22
C PRO A 16 -2.66 2.70 -30.25
N ARG A 17 -2.87 3.93 -30.75
CA ARG A 17 -2.89 5.13 -29.89
C ARG A 17 -3.86 4.93 -28.72
N LEU A 18 -4.99 4.28 -28.96
CA LEU A 18 -6.00 3.93 -27.96
C LEU A 18 -5.45 3.12 -26.79
N THR A 19 -4.62 2.09 -27.02
CA THR A 19 -4.11 1.26 -25.91
C THR A 19 -3.12 2.03 -25.04
N ARG A 20 -2.36 2.98 -25.62
CA ARG A 20 -1.50 3.88 -24.86
C ARG A 20 -2.32 4.86 -24.02
N TRP A 21 -3.34 5.47 -24.61
CA TRP A 21 -4.26 6.36 -23.88
C TRP A 21 -4.98 5.64 -22.74
N LEU A 22 -5.50 4.43 -22.98
CA LEU A 22 -6.16 3.62 -21.96
C LEU A 22 -5.19 3.25 -20.82
N ARG A 23 -3.94 2.87 -21.14
CA ARG A 23 -2.94 2.57 -20.11
C ARG A 23 -2.60 3.79 -19.26
N ARG A 24 -2.45 4.96 -19.90
CA ARG A 24 -2.20 6.22 -19.19
C ARG A 24 -3.36 6.58 -18.28
N GLY A 25 -4.58 6.55 -18.82
CA GLY A 25 -5.80 6.79 -18.05
C GLY A 25 -5.93 5.83 -16.87
N SER A 26 -5.64 4.54 -17.08
CA SER A 26 -5.69 3.53 -16.03
C SER A 26 -4.68 3.79 -14.90
N GLY A 27 -3.46 4.23 -15.23
CA GLY A 27 -2.45 4.59 -14.24
C GLY A 27 -2.79 5.86 -13.45
N ILE A 28 -3.30 6.91 -14.12
CA ILE A 28 -3.79 8.12 -13.44
C ILE A 28 -4.96 7.78 -12.51
N LEU A 29 -5.88 6.93 -12.98
CA LEU A 29 -6.98 6.43 -12.15
C LEU A 29 -6.46 5.65 -10.95
N ALA A 30 -5.36 4.90 -11.07
CA ALA A 30 -4.79 4.16 -9.94
C ALA A 30 -4.27 5.12 -8.85
N HIS A 31 -3.62 6.22 -9.23
CA HIS A 31 -3.23 7.28 -8.31
C HIS A 31 -4.44 7.92 -7.61
N LEU A 32 -5.46 8.30 -8.39
CA LEU A 32 -6.69 8.92 -7.85
C LEU A 32 -7.44 7.97 -6.91
N VAL A 33 -7.52 6.68 -7.25
CA VAL A 33 -8.15 5.65 -6.42
C VAL A 33 -7.36 5.43 -5.14
N ALA A 34 -6.02 5.32 -5.20
CA ALA A 34 -5.18 5.17 -4.01
C ALA A 34 -5.31 6.37 -3.07
N LEU A 35 -5.19 7.60 -3.61
CA LEU A 35 -5.36 8.84 -2.86
C LEU A 35 -6.77 8.97 -2.27
N GLY A 36 -7.79 8.77 -3.09
CA GLY A 36 -9.19 8.89 -2.67
C GLY A 36 -9.57 7.87 -1.61
N PHE A 37 -9.13 6.62 -1.77
CA PHE A 37 -9.37 5.56 -0.79
C PHE A 37 -8.70 5.87 0.56
N THR A 38 -7.47 6.38 0.55
CA THR A 38 -6.80 6.78 1.78
C THR A 38 -7.48 7.97 2.45
N ILE A 39 -7.85 9.02 1.71
CA ILE A 39 -8.59 10.16 2.26
C ILE A 39 -9.92 9.68 2.87
N PHE A 40 -10.58 8.75 2.21
CA PHE A 40 -11.81 8.14 2.71
C PHE A 40 -11.59 7.36 4.01
N LEU A 41 -10.59 6.48 4.08
CA LEU A 41 -10.24 5.77 5.33
C LEU A 41 -9.86 6.74 6.45
N THR A 42 -9.11 7.80 6.13
CA THR A 42 -8.77 8.89 7.07
C THR A 42 -10.02 9.52 7.67
N ALA A 43 -10.99 9.84 6.82
CA ALA A 43 -12.23 10.47 7.22
C ALA A 43 -13.11 9.51 8.04
N LEU A 44 -13.16 8.22 7.67
CA LEU A 44 -13.88 7.20 8.42
C LEU A 44 -13.30 6.94 9.80
N SER A 45 -11.98 7.01 9.94
CA SER A 45 -11.34 6.84 11.24
C SER A 45 -11.66 7.99 12.19
N ARG A 46 -12.11 9.16 11.69
CA ARG A 46 -12.42 10.35 12.50
C ARG A 46 -13.55 10.09 13.50
N PRO A 47 -13.30 10.18 14.82
CA PRO A 47 -14.35 10.13 15.81
C PRO A 47 -15.35 11.23 15.47
N GLY A 48 -16.60 10.84 15.21
CA GLY A 48 -17.65 11.80 14.93
C GLY A 48 -17.85 12.69 16.15
N THR A 49 -17.47 13.97 16.06
CA THR A 49 -17.97 15.01 16.97
C THR A 49 -19.42 15.29 16.62
N LYS A 50 -20.33 14.37 16.93
CA LYS A 50 -21.77 14.67 16.96
C LYS A 50 -22.19 14.88 18.40
N THR A 51 -21.90 16.08 18.91
CA THR A 51 -22.73 16.68 19.95
C THR A 51 -24.10 16.97 19.34
N GLY A 52 -25.08 16.12 19.62
CA GLY A 52 -26.49 16.36 19.37
C GLY A 52 -27.29 15.80 20.54
N PRO A 53 -28.04 16.62 21.28
CA PRO A 53 -28.82 16.17 22.43
C PRO A 53 -30.04 15.44 21.89
N LEU A 54 -30.19 14.16 22.23
CA LEU A 54 -31.45 13.40 22.29
C LEU A 54 -31.09 11.92 22.49
N MET A 55 -30.92 11.51 23.75
CA MET A 55 -31.67 10.40 24.32
C MET A 55 -31.26 10.24 25.77
N GLU A 56 -32.06 10.90 26.60
CA GLU A 56 -32.23 10.55 27.99
C GLU A 56 -32.87 9.16 28.11
N ASN A 57 -32.42 8.44 29.13
CA ASN A 57 -33.06 7.32 29.80
C ASN A 57 -32.77 5.88 29.29
N ARG A 58 -31.70 5.30 29.86
CA ARG A 58 -31.77 3.93 30.38
C ARG A 58 -30.78 3.78 31.54
N SER A 59 -31.27 4.02 32.74
CA SER A 59 -30.70 3.48 33.98
C SER A 59 -31.02 1.99 34.05
N GLU A 60 -30.01 1.12 33.98
CA GLU A 60 -29.98 -0.16 34.68
C GLU A 60 -28.53 -0.67 34.72
N GLY A 61 -28.09 -1.07 35.90
CA GLY A 61 -26.68 -1.32 36.23
C GLY A 61 -26.07 -2.55 35.54
N GLY A 62 -24.75 -2.48 35.35
CA GLY A 62 -23.91 -3.60 34.94
C GLY A 62 -23.35 -3.47 33.52
N ARG A 63 -22.03 -3.25 33.40
CA ARG A 63 -21.24 -3.20 32.15
C ARG A 63 -21.57 -2.06 31.18
N ALA A 64 -21.14 -0.84 31.51
CA ALA A 64 -21.04 0.25 30.52
C ALA A 64 -19.82 1.15 30.74
N GLN A 65 -18.70 0.60 31.23
CA GLN A 65 -17.46 1.36 31.49
C GLN A 65 -16.27 0.84 30.64
N TRP A 66 -16.50 0.61 29.35
CA TRP A 66 -15.42 0.29 28.39
C TRP A 66 -15.52 1.07 27.06
N VAL A 67 -16.51 1.97 26.90
CA VAL A 67 -16.76 2.61 25.59
C VAL A 67 -15.99 3.93 25.39
N THR A 68 -15.33 4.51 26.40
CA THR A 68 -14.79 5.88 26.25
C THR A 68 -13.46 6.12 26.97
N PRO A 69 -12.43 5.29 26.70
CA PRO A 69 -11.16 5.88 26.22
C PRO A 69 -10.41 5.05 25.15
N GLU A 70 -10.96 3.90 24.72
CA GLU A 70 -10.33 3.07 23.68
C GLU A 70 -10.52 3.63 22.27
N ILE A 71 -11.58 4.41 22.02
CA ILE A 71 -11.93 4.98 20.71
C ILE A 71 -10.94 6.09 20.26
N PRO A 72 -10.52 7.05 21.12
CA PRO A 72 -9.51 8.05 20.75
C PRO A 72 -8.10 7.46 20.58
N ALA A 73 -7.80 6.34 21.25
CA ALA A 73 -6.54 5.65 21.08
C ALA A 73 -6.54 4.80 19.80
N LEU A 74 -7.59 4.00 19.56
CA LEU A 74 -7.78 3.33 18.26
C LEU A 74 -7.77 4.33 17.10
N TRP A 75 -8.22 5.57 17.31
CA TRP A 75 -8.20 6.64 16.32
C TRP A 75 -6.79 6.96 15.80
N GLU A 76 -5.79 7.14 16.65
CA GLU A 76 -4.41 7.39 16.18
C GLU A 76 -3.76 6.15 15.57
N ALA A 77 -4.12 4.95 16.08
CA ALA A 77 -3.60 3.68 15.63
C ALA A 77 -4.11 3.26 14.24
N ASP A 78 -5.42 3.42 14.01
CA ASP A 78 -6.14 2.96 12.82
C ASP A 78 -6.16 4.02 11.72
N ALA A 79 -6.11 5.32 12.08
CA ALA A 79 -5.82 6.39 11.12
C ALA A 79 -4.35 6.31 10.67
N GLY A 80 -3.36 6.29 11.58
CA GLY A 80 -1.93 6.26 11.19
C GLY A 80 -1.53 5.00 10.40
N GLY A 81 -1.96 3.81 10.84
CA GLY A 81 -1.66 2.55 10.15
C GLY A 81 -2.29 2.40 8.76
N SER A 82 -3.51 2.95 8.57
CA SER A 82 -4.26 2.84 7.31
C SER A 82 -3.98 3.98 6.34
N LEU A 83 -3.69 5.21 6.82
CA LEU A 83 -3.35 6.36 5.98
C LEU A 83 -2.07 6.14 5.19
N GLU A 84 -1.10 5.47 5.79
CA GLU A 84 0.29 5.68 5.39
C GLU A 84 0.87 4.47 4.63
N PHE A 85 0.35 3.26 4.88
CA PHE A 85 0.82 2.06 4.20
C PHE A 85 0.27 1.91 2.78
N CYS A 86 -1.03 2.18 2.55
CA CYS A 86 -1.66 2.04 1.24
C CYS A 86 -1.21 3.14 0.27
N LEU A 87 -1.19 4.40 0.72
CA LEU A 87 -0.88 5.57 -0.10
C LEU A 87 0.61 5.61 -0.40
N CYS A 88 1.45 5.56 0.63
CA CYS A 88 2.88 5.79 0.46
C CYS A 88 3.57 4.63 -0.28
N MET A 89 3.13 3.38 -0.06
CA MET A 89 3.65 2.23 -0.81
C MET A 89 3.17 2.21 -2.27
N ALA A 90 1.87 2.42 -2.52
CA ALA A 90 1.32 2.41 -3.88
C ALA A 90 1.85 3.57 -4.73
N GLU A 91 1.83 4.79 -4.18
CA GLU A 91 2.34 5.99 -4.85
C GLU A 91 3.84 5.89 -5.11
N ALA A 92 4.63 5.39 -4.15
CA ALA A 92 6.08 5.20 -4.34
C ALA A 92 6.39 4.20 -5.46
N ILE A 93 5.56 3.16 -5.66
CA ILE A 93 5.75 2.18 -6.74
C ILE A 93 5.26 2.75 -8.08
N LEU A 94 4.07 3.35 -8.12
CA LEU A 94 3.50 3.95 -9.33
C LEU A 94 4.36 5.10 -9.88
N LEU A 95 5.13 5.78 -9.02
CA LEU A 95 6.10 6.81 -9.40
C LEU A 95 7.10 6.35 -10.50
N PHE A 96 7.42 5.06 -10.55
CA PHE A 96 8.35 4.53 -11.55
C PHE A 96 7.76 4.40 -12.96
N SER A 97 6.45 4.61 -13.13
CA SER A 97 5.84 4.63 -14.45
C SER A 97 5.97 6.00 -15.12
N PRO A 98 6.84 6.16 -16.14
CA PRO A 98 7.02 7.45 -16.81
C PRO A 98 5.76 7.94 -17.53
N GLU A 99 4.77 7.10 -17.80
CA GLU A 99 3.64 7.50 -18.65
C GLU A 99 2.44 8.08 -17.90
N HIS A 100 2.38 7.93 -16.58
CA HIS A 100 1.25 8.40 -15.76
C HIS A 100 1.66 8.99 -14.40
N SER A 101 2.96 9.04 -14.09
CA SER A 101 3.45 9.70 -12.89
C SER A 101 3.29 11.23 -13.00
N PRO A 102 2.77 11.93 -11.97
CA PRO A 102 2.68 13.39 -11.96
C PRO A 102 4.07 14.05 -12.01
N PHE A 103 5.13 13.28 -11.74
CA PHE A 103 6.53 13.70 -11.80
C PHE A 103 7.21 13.35 -13.14
N PHE A 104 6.48 13.41 -14.26
CA PHE A 104 6.99 13.13 -15.61
C PHE A 104 8.27 13.90 -15.94
N PHE A 105 8.41 15.13 -15.43
CA PHE A 105 9.57 16.00 -15.63
C PHE A 105 10.80 15.63 -14.80
N CYS A 106 10.67 14.70 -13.83
CA CYS A 106 11.76 14.36 -12.93
C CYS A 106 12.74 13.35 -13.55
N SER A 107 14.04 13.63 -13.42
CA SER A 107 15.12 12.72 -13.79
C SER A 107 14.92 11.34 -13.16
N ARG A 108 15.41 10.28 -13.82
CA ARG A 108 15.41 8.90 -13.28
C ARG A 108 16.02 8.84 -11.88
N LYS A 109 17.06 9.63 -11.62
CA LYS A 109 17.71 9.75 -10.30
C LYS A 109 16.76 10.32 -9.24
N ALA A 110 15.97 11.35 -9.59
CA ALA A 110 15.00 11.95 -8.68
C ALA A 110 13.85 10.98 -8.36
N ARG A 111 13.33 10.26 -9.37
CA ARG A 111 12.29 9.23 -9.16
C ARG A 111 12.76 8.09 -8.24
N ILE A 112 14.01 7.65 -8.38
CA ILE A 112 14.60 6.65 -7.47
C ILE A 112 14.67 7.18 -6.03
N ARG A 113 15.07 8.45 -5.84
CA ARG A 113 15.12 9.08 -4.50
C ARG A 113 13.73 9.23 -3.88
N LEU A 114 12.76 9.69 -4.66
CA LEU A 114 11.38 9.84 -4.21
C LEU A 114 10.74 8.48 -3.88
N HIS A 115 11.00 7.43 -4.66
CA HIS A 115 10.58 6.07 -4.32
C HIS A 115 11.18 5.64 -2.97
N TRP A 116 12.49 5.83 -2.77
CA TRP A 116 13.14 5.44 -1.53
C TRP A 116 12.64 6.24 -0.32
N ALA A 117 12.44 7.55 -0.49
CA ALA A 117 11.88 8.41 0.55
C ALA A 117 10.45 8.00 0.90
N GLY A 118 9.60 7.76 -0.10
CA GLY A 118 8.23 7.29 0.09
C GLY A 118 8.16 5.93 0.79
N GLN A 119 8.98 4.97 0.39
CA GLN A 119 9.05 3.66 1.07
C GLN A 119 9.57 3.76 2.50
N THR A 120 10.54 4.64 2.77
CA THR A 120 11.04 4.88 4.12
C THR A 120 9.96 5.48 5.01
N LEU A 121 9.23 6.48 4.50
CA LEU A 121 8.10 7.08 5.20
C LEU A 121 7.03 6.03 5.49
N ALA A 122 6.66 5.21 4.50
CA ALA A 122 5.69 4.11 4.67
C ALA A 122 6.07 3.16 5.81
N ILE A 123 7.34 2.76 5.90
CA ILE A 123 7.83 1.86 6.95
C ILE A 123 7.80 2.53 8.33
N LEU A 124 8.25 3.79 8.42
CA LEU A 124 8.25 4.54 9.68
C LEU A 124 6.83 4.69 10.23
N CYS A 125 5.92 5.13 9.37
CA CYS A 125 4.50 5.24 9.65
C CYS A 125 3.88 3.91 10.13
N ALA A 126 4.14 2.82 9.41
CA ALA A 126 3.65 1.50 9.80
C ALA A 126 4.24 1.01 11.13
N ALA A 127 5.52 1.29 11.41
CA ALA A 127 6.16 0.96 12.68
C ALA A 127 5.58 1.77 13.85
N LEU A 128 5.30 3.07 13.64
CA LEU A 128 4.65 3.92 14.63
C LEU A 128 3.22 3.46 14.92
N GLY A 129 2.43 3.19 13.88
CA GLY A 129 1.08 2.63 14.03
C GLY A 129 1.07 1.31 14.78
N LEU A 130 1.98 0.38 14.45
CA LEU A 130 2.12 -0.88 15.17
C LEU A 130 2.53 -0.68 16.64
N GLY A 131 3.49 0.20 16.91
CA GLY A 131 3.93 0.54 18.27
C GLY A 131 2.79 1.09 19.12
N PHE A 132 1.94 1.94 18.52
CA PHE A 132 0.74 2.43 19.16
C PHE A 132 -0.25 1.30 19.47
N ILE A 133 -0.56 0.44 18.48
CA ILE A 133 -1.47 -0.71 18.67
C ILE A 133 -0.98 -1.59 19.82
N ILE A 134 0.31 -1.93 19.85
CA ILE A 134 0.90 -2.74 20.91
C ILE A 134 0.74 -2.04 22.27
N SER A 135 1.13 -0.76 22.39
CA SER A 135 0.99 0.01 23.63
C SER A 135 -0.45 0.07 24.13
N SER A 136 -1.43 0.26 23.22
CA SER A 136 -2.85 0.27 23.57
C SER A 136 -3.33 -1.09 24.11
N ARG A 137 -2.91 -2.19 23.47
CA ARG A 137 -3.30 -3.55 23.86
C ARG A 137 -2.67 -3.96 25.18
N THR A 138 -1.41 -3.60 25.42
CA THR A 138 -0.73 -3.86 26.69
C THR A 138 -1.43 -3.13 27.83
N ARG A 139 -1.85 -1.87 27.63
CA ARG A 139 -2.61 -1.13 28.65
C ARG A 139 -4.01 -1.69 28.91
N SER A 140 -4.64 -2.32 27.91
CA SER A 140 -5.95 -2.95 28.05
C SER A 140 -5.88 -4.43 28.45
N GLU A 141 -4.69 -4.98 28.75
CA GLU A 141 -4.48 -6.42 29.06
C GLU A 141 -5.05 -7.36 27.98
N LEU A 142 -5.04 -6.92 26.72
CA LEU A 142 -5.57 -7.67 25.59
C LEU A 142 -4.48 -8.51 24.91
N PRO A 143 -4.81 -9.71 24.42
CA PRO A 143 -3.84 -10.55 23.74
C PRO A 143 -3.40 -9.95 22.39
N HIS A 144 -2.11 -10.07 22.07
CA HIS A 144 -1.51 -9.59 20.83
C HIS A 144 -1.60 -10.64 19.71
N LEU A 145 -1.61 -10.19 18.44
CA LEU A 145 -1.51 -11.06 17.24
C LEU A 145 -2.57 -12.17 17.14
N VAL A 146 -3.80 -11.91 17.58
CA VAL A 146 -4.87 -12.94 17.60
C VAL A 146 -5.63 -13.07 16.28
N SER A 147 -5.51 -12.11 15.36
CA SER A 147 -6.23 -12.10 14.09
C SER A 147 -5.33 -12.40 12.91
N TRP A 148 -5.90 -13.00 11.85
CA TRP A 148 -5.24 -13.17 10.56
C TRP A 148 -4.73 -11.84 9.98
N HIS A 149 -5.51 -10.77 10.14
CA HIS A 149 -5.10 -9.42 9.74
C HIS A 149 -3.78 -9.02 10.42
N SER A 150 -3.67 -9.28 11.73
CA SER A 150 -2.48 -8.92 12.52
C SER A 150 -1.26 -9.77 12.19
N TRP A 151 -1.43 -11.08 11.96
CA TRP A 151 -0.33 -11.96 11.53
C TRP A 151 0.19 -11.61 10.14
N VAL A 152 -0.72 -11.49 9.16
CA VAL A 152 -0.35 -11.13 7.79
C VAL A 152 0.24 -9.71 7.77
N GLY A 153 -0.32 -8.76 8.52
CA GLY A 153 0.23 -7.40 8.64
C GLY A 153 1.64 -7.35 9.22
N ALA A 154 1.92 -8.12 10.28
CA ALA A 154 3.28 -8.21 10.85
C ALA A 154 4.28 -8.81 9.85
N LEU A 155 3.87 -9.88 9.14
CA LEU A 155 4.68 -10.48 8.08
C LEU A 155 4.94 -9.50 6.94
N THR A 156 3.93 -8.73 6.52
CA THR A 156 4.07 -7.71 5.49
C THR A 156 5.04 -6.62 5.92
N LEU A 157 4.94 -6.10 7.14
CA LEU A 157 5.85 -5.08 7.64
C LEU A 157 7.32 -5.56 7.64
N LEU A 158 7.55 -6.80 8.12
CA LEU A 158 8.87 -7.42 8.08
C LEU A 158 9.39 -7.56 6.65
N ALA A 159 8.54 -8.07 5.74
CA ALA A 159 8.91 -8.25 4.34
C ALA A 159 9.19 -6.91 3.64
N THR A 160 8.45 -5.85 3.96
CA THR A 160 8.71 -4.48 3.47
C THR A 160 10.05 -3.95 3.99
N GLY A 161 10.42 -4.22 5.25
CA GLY A 161 11.74 -3.89 5.79
C GLY A 161 12.88 -4.57 5.03
N VAL A 162 12.78 -5.89 4.82
CA VAL A 162 13.75 -6.65 4.00
C VAL A 162 13.83 -6.11 2.57
N GLN A 163 12.68 -5.78 1.99
CA GLN A 163 12.57 -5.22 0.65
C GLN A 163 13.27 -3.86 0.52
N ALA A 164 13.17 -2.99 1.53
CA ALA A 164 13.86 -1.71 1.59
C ALA A 164 15.38 -1.87 1.71
N LEU A 165 15.86 -2.84 2.50
CA LEU A 165 17.28 -3.17 2.59
C LEU A 165 17.82 -3.67 1.24
N CYS A 166 17.07 -4.53 0.54
CA CYS A 166 17.40 -4.96 -0.81
C CYS A 166 17.49 -3.76 -1.79
N GLY A 167 16.59 -2.79 -1.66
CA GLY A 167 16.62 -1.54 -2.44
C GLY A 167 17.85 -0.67 -2.12
N LEU A 168 18.27 -0.62 -0.86
CA LEU A 168 19.49 0.09 -0.43
C LEU A 168 20.75 -0.52 -1.06
N CYS A 169 20.84 -1.86 -1.12
CA CYS A 169 21.94 -2.55 -1.82
C CYS A 169 22.01 -2.18 -3.31
N LEU A 170 20.87 -1.88 -3.94
CA LEU A 170 20.80 -1.44 -5.34
C LEU A 170 21.18 0.03 -5.54
N LEU A 171 21.02 0.87 -4.51
CA LEU A 171 21.43 2.28 -4.54
C LEU A 171 22.95 2.43 -4.39
N CYS A 172 23.58 1.56 -3.60
CA CYS A 172 25.01 1.58 -3.30
C CYS A 172 25.70 0.24 -3.64
N PRO A 173 25.73 -0.20 -4.92
CA PRO A 173 26.20 -1.52 -5.31
C PRO A 173 27.69 -1.76 -5.03
N ARG A 174 28.51 -0.69 -5.05
CA ARG A 174 29.94 -0.75 -4.71
C ARG A 174 30.16 -1.02 -3.22
N ALA A 175 29.39 -0.35 -2.35
CA ALA A 175 29.45 -0.59 -0.91
C ALA A 175 28.93 -1.99 -0.54
N ALA A 176 27.91 -2.47 -1.26
CA ALA A 176 27.31 -3.79 -1.03
C ALA A 176 28.02 -4.95 -1.76
N ARG A 177 29.12 -4.68 -2.50
CA ARG A 177 29.86 -5.67 -3.31
C ARG A 177 28.96 -6.58 -4.18
N VAL A 178 27.90 -6.02 -4.75
CA VAL A 178 26.94 -6.77 -5.57
C VAL A 178 27.47 -6.96 -6.98
N SER A 179 27.84 -8.18 -7.34
CA SER A 179 28.38 -8.52 -8.67
C SER A 179 27.32 -8.68 -9.76
N ARG A 180 26.07 -9.02 -9.41
CA ARG A 180 24.99 -9.33 -10.36
C ARG A 180 23.77 -8.41 -10.17
N VAL A 181 23.99 -7.11 -10.40
CA VAL A 181 22.99 -6.05 -10.21
C VAL A 181 21.70 -6.29 -11.00
N ALA A 182 21.77 -6.83 -12.22
CA ALA A 182 20.59 -7.11 -13.03
C ALA A 182 19.65 -8.14 -12.39
N ARG A 183 20.20 -9.23 -11.82
CA ARG A 183 19.39 -10.23 -11.11
C ARG A 183 18.83 -9.72 -9.80
N LEU A 184 19.60 -8.91 -9.07
CA LEU A 184 19.11 -8.29 -7.83
C LEU A 184 17.97 -7.30 -8.10
N LYS A 185 18.03 -6.55 -9.21
CA LYS A 185 16.92 -5.70 -9.67
C LYS A 185 15.68 -6.52 -10.03
N LEU A 186 15.86 -7.63 -10.73
CA LEU A 186 14.78 -8.57 -11.05
C LEU A 186 14.13 -9.09 -9.76
N TYR A 187 14.93 -9.60 -8.81
CA TYR A 187 14.42 -10.06 -7.53
C TYR A 187 13.67 -8.95 -6.79
N HIS A 188 14.31 -7.80 -6.54
CA HIS A 188 13.70 -6.65 -5.89
C HIS A 188 12.34 -6.30 -6.51
N LEU A 189 12.24 -6.23 -7.83
CA LEU A 189 10.98 -5.89 -8.47
C LEU A 189 9.92 -7.03 -8.31
N THR A 190 10.30 -8.31 -8.37
CA THR A 190 9.36 -9.45 -8.20
C THR A 190 8.90 -9.62 -6.76
N CYS A 191 9.82 -9.63 -5.80
CA CYS A 191 9.46 -9.75 -4.39
C CYS A 191 8.77 -8.48 -3.89
N GLY A 192 9.10 -7.31 -4.45
CA GLY A 192 8.36 -6.07 -4.22
C GLY A 192 6.90 -6.15 -4.65
N LEU A 193 6.61 -6.76 -5.80
CA LEU A 193 5.23 -7.03 -6.22
C LEU A 193 4.52 -7.97 -5.24
N VAL A 194 5.17 -9.05 -4.79
CA VAL A 194 4.59 -9.98 -3.80
C VAL A 194 4.29 -9.26 -2.49
N VAL A 195 5.22 -8.45 -1.98
CA VAL A 195 5.01 -7.64 -0.76
C VAL A 195 3.84 -6.68 -0.93
N TYR A 196 3.71 -6.04 -2.10
CA TYR A 196 2.58 -5.15 -2.39
C TYR A 196 1.24 -5.89 -2.41
N LEU A 197 1.18 -7.08 -3.04
CA LEU A 197 -0.03 -7.90 -3.04
C LEU A 197 -0.39 -8.39 -1.63
N MET A 198 0.60 -8.76 -0.83
CA MET A 198 0.40 -9.14 0.56
C MET A 198 -0.11 -7.97 1.39
N ALA A 199 0.39 -6.75 1.14
CA ALA A 199 -0.16 -5.51 1.71
C ALA A 199 -1.63 -5.29 1.32
N THR A 200 -1.99 -5.49 0.06
CA THR A 200 -3.39 -5.43 -0.40
C THR A 200 -4.25 -6.45 0.36
N VAL A 201 -3.77 -7.68 0.53
CA VAL A 201 -4.48 -8.72 1.31
C VAL A 201 -4.63 -8.30 2.77
N THR A 202 -3.60 -7.74 3.41
CA THR A 202 -3.69 -7.21 4.78
C THR A 202 -4.82 -6.19 4.92
N VAL A 203 -4.91 -5.25 3.98
CA VAL A 203 -5.95 -4.21 3.95
C VAL A 203 -7.34 -4.82 3.78
N LEU A 204 -7.50 -5.74 2.82
CA LEU A 204 -8.76 -6.45 2.63
C LEU A 204 -9.19 -7.19 3.89
N LEU A 205 -8.28 -7.91 4.57
CA LEU A 205 -8.55 -8.56 5.85
C LEU A 205 -8.98 -7.55 6.93
N GLY A 206 -8.43 -6.34 6.94
CA GLY A 206 -8.86 -5.26 7.83
C GLY A 206 -10.29 -4.80 7.55
N MET A 207 -10.70 -4.78 6.28
CA MET A 207 -12.07 -4.42 5.86
C MET A 207 -13.12 -5.51 6.17
N TYR A 208 -12.67 -6.75 6.42
CA TYR A 208 -13.52 -7.82 6.95
C TYR A 208 -13.65 -7.77 8.48
N SER A 209 -12.97 -6.84 9.16
CA SER A 209 -13.15 -6.65 10.59
C SER A 209 -14.57 -6.18 10.94
N VAL A 210 -15.03 -6.54 12.13
CA VAL A 210 -16.33 -6.13 12.66
C VAL A 210 -16.45 -4.60 12.70
N TRP A 211 -15.35 -3.91 13.02
CA TRP A 211 -15.32 -2.45 13.07
C TRP A 211 -15.63 -1.84 11.69
N PHE A 212 -14.95 -2.29 10.64
CA PHE A 212 -15.12 -1.73 9.29
C PHE A 212 -16.53 -2.02 8.73
N GLN A 213 -17.03 -3.25 8.94
CA GLN A 213 -18.38 -3.64 8.51
C GLN A 213 -19.48 -2.87 9.28
N ALA A 214 -19.19 -2.37 10.48
CA ALA A 214 -20.12 -1.49 11.19
C ALA A 214 -20.23 -0.11 10.54
N GLN A 215 -19.16 0.40 9.91
CA GLN A 215 -19.14 1.72 9.27
C GLN A 215 -19.79 1.71 7.89
N ILE A 216 -19.48 0.71 7.05
CA ILE A 216 -19.88 0.67 5.64
C ILE A 216 -20.73 -0.56 5.36
N LYS A 217 -21.92 -0.35 4.80
CA LYS A 217 -22.92 -1.40 4.52
C LYS A 217 -23.38 -1.39 3.07
N GLY A 218 -23.96 -2.51 2.63
CA GLY A 218 -24.59 -2.63 1.31
C GLY A 218 -23.60 -2.47 0.14
N ALA A 219 -24.05 -1.85 -0.96
CA ALA A 219 -23.26 -1.74 -2.19
C ALA A 219 -21.92 -0.97 -1.99
N ALA A 220 -21.89 0.00 -1.07
CA ALA A 220 -20.70 0.78 -0.76
C ALA A 220 -19.55 -0.09 -0.22
N TRP A 221 -19.86 -1.21 0.44
CA TRP A 221 -18.85 -2.13 0.95
C TRP A 221 -18.08 -2.83 -0.18
N TYR A 222 -18.79 -3.31 -1.20
CA TYR A 222 -18.17 -3.91 -2.39
C TYR A 222 -17.34 -2.90 -3.19
N LEU A 223 -17.83 -1.65 -3.29
CA LEU A 223 -17.05 -0.57 -3.90
C LEU A 223 -15.74 -0.37 -3.14
N CYS A 224 -15.78 -0.32 -1.80
CA CYS A 224 -14.57 -0.19 -1.01
C CYS A 224 -13.58 -1.33 -1.27
N LEU A 225 -14.05 -2.58 -1.42
CA LEU A 225 -13.15 -3.72 -1.70
C LEU A 225 -12.44 -3.59 -3.06
N ALA A 226 -13.10 -3.00 -4.05
CA ALA A 226 -12.51 -2.80 -5.37
C ALA A 226 -11.40 -1.74 -5.36
N LEU A 227 -11.46 -0.76 -4.45
CA LEU A 227 -10.52 0.36 -4.38
C LEU A 227 -9.06 -0.06 -4.16
N PRO A 228 -8.68 -0.91 -3.18
CA PRO A 228 -7.30 -1.38 -3.03
C PRO A 228 -6.91 -2.43 -4.09
N VAL A 229 -7.86 -3.17 -4.65
CA VAL A 229 -7.59 -4.19 -5.69
C VAL A 229 -7.22 -3.53 -7.02
N TYR A 230 -7.85 -2.41 -7.39
CA TYR A 230 -7.62 -1.76 -8.68
C TYR A 230 -6.14 -1.32 -8.88
N PRO A 231 -5.50 -0.55 -7.96
CA PRO A 231 -4.07 -0.24 -8.06
C PRO A 231 -3.18 -1.48 -8.06
N ALA A 232 -3.54 -2.54 -7.33
CA ALA A 232 -2.80 -3.80 -7.31
C ALA A 232 -2.76 -4.47 -8.68
N LEU A 233 -3.89 -4.51 -9.39
CA LEU A 233 -3.94 -5.03 -10.75
C LEU A 233 -3.14 -4.15 -11.73
N VAL A 234 -3.18 -2.83 -11.57
CA VAL A 234 -2.41 -1.89 -12.41
C VAL A 234 -0.91 -2.08 -12.21
N ILE A 235 -0.44 -2.15 -10.95
CA ILE A 235 0.97 -2.39 -10.61
C ILE A 235 1.41 -3.78 -11.09
N MET A 236 0.62 -4.81 -10.84
CA MET A 236 0.90 -6.16 -11.33
C MET A 236 1.03 -6.20 -12.85
N HIS A 237 0.12 -5.52 -13.57
CA HIS A 237 0.18 -5.42 -15.03
C HIS A 237 1.42 -4.67 -15.52
N GLN A 238 1.76 -3.54 -14.88
CA GLN A 238 2.95 -2.74 -15.18
C GLN A 238 4.21 -3.57 -15.02
N ILE A 239 4.35 -4.25 -13.88
CA ILE A 239 5.51 -5.06 -13.53
C ILE A 239 5.61 -6.26 -14.48
N SER A 240 4.53 -7.00 -14.70
CA SER A 240 4.52 -8.17 -15.60
C SER A 240 4.94 -7.82 -17.03
N ARG A 241 4.52 -6.66 -17.55
CA ARG A 241 4.93 -6.19 -18.87
C ARG A 241 6.38 -5.73 -18.95
N SER A 242 6.99 -5.32 -17.83
CA SER A 242 8.43 -5.03 -17.78
C SER A 242 9.29 -6.30 -17.80
N TYR A 243 8.70 -7.47 -17.51
CA TYR A 243 9.39 -8.75 -17.40
C TYR A 243 9.27 -9.68 -18.58
N LEU A 244 8.14 -9.71 -19.26
CA LEU A 244 7.99 -10.57 -20.42
C LEU A 244 8.85 -9.98 -21.56
N PRO A 245 9.98 -10.62 -21.94
CA PRO A 245 10.60 -10.26 -23.20
C PRO A 245 9.51 -10.48 -24.24
N ARG A 246 9.21 -9.46 -25.04
CA ARG A 246 8.38 -9.67 -26.21
C ARG A 246 9.05 -10.76 -27.02
N LYS A 247 8.47 -11.95 -27.02
CA LYS A 247 8.77 -12.95 -28.04
C LYS A 247 8.44 -12.24 -29.34
N LYS A 248 9.44 -11.80 -30.09
CA LYS A 248 9.24 -11.44 -31.49
C LYS A 248 8.65 -12.71 -32.10
N MET A 249 7.35 -12.71 -32.35
CA MET A 249 6.80 -13.61 -33.33
C MET A 249 7.26 -12.99 -34.65
N GLU A 250 8.41 -13.46 -35.12
CA GLU A 250 8.78 -13.28 -36.52
C GLU A 250 7.72 -14.06 -37.30
N MET A 251 6.81 -13.32 -37.94
CA MET A 251 6.01 -13.78 -39.06
C MET A 251 6.63 -13.17 -40.31
#